data_AF-A0A8S2SBB6-F1
#
_entry.id   AF-A0A8S2SBB6-F1
#
_cell.length_a   1.000
_cell.length_b   1.000
_cell.length_c   1.000
_cell.angle_alpha   90.00
_cell.angle_beta   90.00
_cell.angle_gamma   90.00
#
_symmetry.space_group_name_H-M   'P 1'
#
loop_
_entity.id
_entity.type
_entity.pdbx_description
1 polymer ?
#
loop_
_entity_poly.entity_id
_entity_poly.type
_entity_poly.pdbx_seq_one_letter_code
_entity_poly.pdbx_strand_id
1 'polypeptide(L)'
;MNRNNSPQQNSNEQNSIESKYLMSTVGSALVLALAEIVERRPQDPIEYLSNWLYKHAENERVKRQRDDETKQLEIDRQLAEEEQRNKAKLKNEITALRERENNERKQRELEEKRKRDAEELAKRHKEMVNVPPALPSVKEEEDVFIVEFGETDLHRQAAVPGANLSKLLRESYHSIASRNSEGKTPRDVAVDAKIQENADQIDEYCVELLHNGNYKALNDLLLCGYAELADYFAQQNITSDDLTREGETEQANYITQEIPQLLKKIKDVQQAIRDGNMQNVDMLVDRKAIALYRDKEGFCSLHDCVDSRQFEIA
;
A
#
# COMPACT_ATOMS: atom_id res chain seq x y z
N MET A 1 -49.36 78.00 54.37
CA MET A 1 -48.86 77.49 53.08
C MET A 1 -47.68 76.56 53.35
N ASN A 2 -47.88 75.24 53.28
CA ASN A 2 -46.82 74.24 53.41
C ASN A 2 -46.55 73.65 52.01
N ARG A 3 -45.33 73.82 51.50
CA ARG A 3 -44.82 73.07 50.35
C ARG A 3 -43.77 72.11 50.88
N ASN A 4 -44.08 70.83 50.94
CA ASN A 4 -43.13 69.76 51.21
C ASN A 4 -43.46 68.53 50.38
N ASN A 5 -42.39 67.85 49.93
CA ASN A 5 -42.26 66.52 49.32
C ASN A 5 -42.76 66.30 47.88
N SER A 6 -42.11 65.54 46.99
CA SER A 6 -40.73 65.02 46.75
C SER A 6 -40.90 64.01 45.59
N PRO A 7 -40.11 64.02 44.50
CA PRO A 7 -40.17 62.98 43.46
C PRO A 7 -39.03 61.96 43.64
N GLN A 8 -39.30 60.78 44.22
CA GLN A 8 -38.30 59.71 44.42
C GLN A 8 -38.71 58.31 43.91
N GLN A 9 -39.88 58.15 43.28
CA GLN A 9 -40.36 56.81 42.88
C GLN A 9 -39.95 56.34 41.46
N ASN A 10 -39.55 57.23 40.56
CA ASN A 10 -39.19 56.85 39.17
C ASN A 10 -37.78 56.26 38.99
N SER A 11 -36.87 56.44 39.94
CA SER A 11 -35.47 56.03 39.83
C SER A 11 -35.23 54.53 40.10
N ASN A 12 -36.09 53.88 40.89
CA ASN A 12 -35.88 52.47 41.27
C ASN A 12 -36.26 51.46 40.17
N GLU A 13 -37.23 51.77 39.31
CA GLU A 13 -37.60 50.89 38.18
C GLU A 13 -36.61 51.00 37.01
N GLN A 14 -36.08 52.20 36.75
CA GLN A 14 -35.03 52.43 35.75
C GLN A 14 -33.75 51.66 36.10
N ASN A 15 -33.34 51.70 37.38
CA ASN A 15 -32.21 50.92 37.88
C ASN A 15 -32.40 49.40 37.72
N SER A 16 -33.63 48.88 37.73
CA SER A 16 -33.90 47.44 37.60
C SER A 16 -33.65 46.93 36.17
N ILE A 17 -34.04 47.72 35.17
CA ILE A 17 -33.85 47.37 33.76
C ILE A 17 -32.38 47.53 33.36
N GLU A 18 -31.77 48.65 33.74
CA GLU A 18 -30.36 48.92 33.47
C GLU A 18 -29.44 47.91 34.18
N SER A 19 -29.75 47.55 35.43
CA SER A 19 -29.00 46.51 36.16
C SER A 19 -29.11 45.14 35.50
N LYS A 20 -30.30 44.74 35.04
CA LYS A 20 -30.48 43.49 34.30
C LYS A 20 -29.68 43.47 33.00
N TYR A 21 -29.68 44.58 32.26
CA TYR A 21 -28.92 44.72 31.02
C TYR A 21 -27.40 44.65 31.27
N LEU A 22 -26.92 45.32 32.32
CA LEU A 22 -25.50 45.27 32.68
C LEU A 22 -25.10 43.85 33.10
N MET A 23 -25.94 43.18 33.87
CA MET A 23 -25.71 41.81 34.33
C MET A 23 -25.71 40.80 33.17
N SER A 24 -26.58 40.95 32.18
CA SER A 24 -26.62 40.06 31.01
C SER A 24 -25.45 40.29 30.04
N THR A 25 -24.97 41.53 29.94
CA THR A 25 -24.00 41.92 28.90
C THR A 25 -22.56 41.82 29.39
N VAL A 26 -22.27 42.34 30.59
CA VAL A 26 -20.90 42.40 31.16
C VAL A 26 -20.78 41.69 32.50
N GLY A 27 -21.89 41.20 33.08
CA GLY A 27 -21.89 40.58 34.40
C GLY A 27 -20.99 39.36 34.51
N SER A 28 -21.03 38.44 33.54
CA SER A 28 -20.16 37.26 33.53
C SER A 28 -18.67 37.62 33.44
N ALA A 29 -18.33 38.55 32.55
CA ALA A 29 -16.97 39.04 32.38
C ALA A 29 -16.46 39.74 33.65
N LEU A 30 -17.28 40.59 34.27
CA LEU A 30 -16.91 41.29 35.51
C LEU A 30 -16.74 40.34 36.69
N VAL A 31 -17.59 39.32 36.84
CA VAL A 31 -17.46 38.32 37.91
C VAL A 31 -16.14 37.56 37.79
N LEU A 32 -15.79 37.11 36.58
CA LEU A 32 -14.53 36.40 36.32
C LEU A 32 -13.32 37.31 36.54
N ALA A 33 -13.37 38.55 36.05
CA ALA A 33 -12.29 39.52 36.22
C ALA A 33 -12.06 39.87 37.70
N LEU A 34 -13.13 40.12 38.44
CA LEU A 34 -13.06 40.45 39.87
C LEU A 34 -12.57 39.26 40.70
N ALA A 35 -12.99 38.03 40.35
CA ALA A 35 -12.45 36.82 40.98
C ALA A 35 -10.93 36.72 40.79
N GLU A 36 -10.43 36.95 39.57
CA GLU A 36 -8.99 36.88 39.29
C GLU A 36 -8.19 38.04 39.93
N ILE A 37 -8.79 39.23 40.05
CA ILE A 37 -8.18 40.36 40.78
C ILE A 37 -8.06 40.05 42.28
N VAL A 38 -9.08 39.44 42.89
CA VAL A 38 -9.05 39.07 44.32
C VAL A 38 -7.95 38.05 44.60
N GLU A 39 -7.71 37.12 43.66
CA GLU A 39 -6.66 36.11 43.77
C GLU A 39 -5.26 36.70 43.57
N ARG A 40 -5.04 37.48 42.50
CA ARG A 40 -3.71 37.98 42.14
C ARG A 40 -3.29 39.25 42.86
N ARG A 41 -4.24 40.03 43.40
CA ARG A 41 -4.03 41.33 44.07
C ARG A 41 -3.00 42.22 43.35
N PRO A 42 -3.24 42.58 42.09
CA PRO A 42 -2.34 43.44 41.33
C PRO A 42 -2.17 44.80 42.02
N GLN A 43 -0.99 45.42 41.83
CA GLN A 43 -0.67 46.74 42.39
C GLN A 43 -1.64 47.84 41.91
N ASP A 44 -2.11 47.75 40.66
CA ASP A 44 -3.19 48.58 40.13
C ASP A 44 -4.35 47.70 39.61
N PRO A 45 -5.44 47.57 40.39
CA PRO A 45 -6.58 46.73 40.02
C PRO A 45 -7.46 47.34 38.91
N ILE A 46 -7.42 48.66 38.69
CA ILE A 46 -8.24 49.32 37.67
C ILE A 46 -7.62 49.10 36.29
N GLU A 47 -6.32 49.32 36.18
CA GLU A 47 -5.52 49.05 34.97
C GLU A 47 -5.55 47.55 34.62
N TYR A 48 -5.54 46.67 35.62
CA TYR A 48 -5.64 45.24 35.39
C TYR A 48 -7.02 44.83 34.86
N LEU A 49 -8.09 45.37 35.46
CA LEU A 49 -9.46 45.09 35.06
C LEU A 49 -9.74 45.51 33.61
N SER A 50 -9.28 46.69 33.20
CA SER A 50 -9.48 47.19 31.84
C SER A 50 -8.80 46.27 30.80
N ASN A 51 -7.52 45.94 31.02
CA ASN A 51 -6.77 45.05 30.13
C ASN A 51 -7.36 43.63 30.08
N TRP A 52 -7.83 43.12 31.22
CA TRP A 52 -8.50 41.83 31.29
C TRP A 52 -9.79 41.81 30.47
N LEU A 53 -10.64 42.83 30.60
CA LEU A 53 -11.91 42.92 29.88
C LEU A 53 -11.70 43.04 28.36
N TYR A 54 -10.70 43.80 27.92
CA TYR A 54 -10.31 43.86 26.50
C TYR A 54 -9.88 42.48 25.98
N LYS A 55 -9.00 41.80 26.72
CA LYS A 55 -8.53 40.46 26.35
C LYS A 55 -9.67 39.43 26.34
N HIS A 56 -10.57 39.48 27.31
CA HIS A 56 -11.73 38.60 27.39
C HIS A 56 -12.67 38.81 26.20
N ALA A 57 -12.97 40.06 25.84
CA ALA A 57 -13.80 40.38 24.68
C ALA A 57 -13.18 39.87 23.37
N GLU A 58 -11.86 40.04 23.21
CA GLU A 58 -11.16 39.53 22.02
C GLU A 58 -11.13 38.00 21.99
N ASN A 59 -10.87 37.34 23.12
CA ASN A 59 -10.90 35.89 23.23
C ASN A 59 -12.27 35.30 22.89
N GLU A 60 -13.35 35.93 23.38
CA GLU A 60 -14.73 35.51 23.07
C GLU A 60 -15.05 35.68 21.58
N ARG A 61 -14.54 36.75 20.95
CA ARG A 61 -14.70 36.97 19.51
C ARG A 61 -13.98 35.89 18.70
N VAL A 62 -12.72 35.61 19.04
CA VAL A 62 -11.92 34.56 18.39
C VAL A 62 -12.54 33.18 18.60
N LYS A 63 -13.07 32.91 19.80
CA LYS A 63 -13.75 31.64 20.11
C LYS A 63 -14.99 31.46 19.24
N ARG A 64 -15.85 32.49 19.13
CA ARG A 64 -17.02 32.45 18.24
C ARG A 64 -16.64 32.23 16.79
N GLN A 65 -15.61 32.92 16.30
CA GLN A 65 -15.11 32.70 14.93
C GLN A 65 -14.68 31.26 14.70
N ARG A 66 -13.89 30.68 15.63
CA ARG A 66 -13.49 29.27 15.55
C ARG A 66 -14.68 28.32 15.63
N ASP A 67 -15.64 28.59 16.49
CA ASP A 67 -16.85 27.76 16.63
C ASP A 67 -17.70 27.80 15.35
N ASP A 68 -17.75 28.93 14.66
CA ASP A 68 -18.47 29.05 13.39
C ASP A 68 -17.68 28.44 12.22
N GLU A 69 -16.36 28.64 12.18
CA GLU A 69 -15.46 27.97 11.22
C GLU A 69 -15.54 26.45 11.33
N THR A 70 -15.54 25.90 12.55
CA THR A 70 -15.64 24.45 12.77
C THR A 70 -16.99 23.89 12.34
N LYS A 71 -18.09 24.61 12.59
CA LYS A 71 -19.41 24.23 12.06
C LYS A 71 -19.42 24.23 10.54
N GLN A 72 -18.82 25.24 9.91
CA GLN A 72 -18.75 25.33 8.44
C GLN A 72 -17.93 24.17 7.87
N LEU A 73 -16.76 23.89 8.44
CA LEU A 73 -15.92 22.76 8.03
C LEU A 73 -16.62 21.41 8.18
N GLU A 74 -17.43 21.22 9.23
CA GLU A 74 -18.20 19.99 9.41
C GLU A 74 -19.29 19.83 8.34
N ILE A 75 -19.99 20.91 7.99
CA ILE A 75 -20.98 20.91 6.90
C ILE A 75 -20.30 20.58 5.56
N ASP A 76 -19.17 21.22 5.27
CA ASP A 76 -18.42 21.00 4.02
C ASP A 76 -17.88 19.57 3.94
N ARG A 77 -17.42 19.00 5.08
CA ARG A 77 -16.99 17.59 5.15
C ARG A 77 -18.13 16.64 4.82
N GLN A 78 -19.31 16.86 5.40
CA GLN A 78 -20.48 16.01 5.14
C GLN A 78 -20.92 16.07 3.67
N LEU A 79 -20.91 17.27 3.07
CA LEU A 79 -21.19 17.45 1.65
C LEU A 79 -20.17 16.72 0.77
N ALA A 80 -18.88 16.82 1.09
CA ALA A 80 -17.82 16.13 0.35
C ALA A 80 -17.93 14.60 0.45
N GLU A 81 -18.26 14.07 1.63
CA GLU A 81 -18.49 12.64 1.84
C GLU A 81 -19.70 12.14 1.03
N GLU A 82 -20.78 12.91 0.99
CA GLU A 82 -21.97 12.59 0.19
C GLU A 82 -21.65 12.60 -1.31
N GLU A 83 -20.93 13.62 -1.80
CA GLU A 83 -20.48 13.70 -3.19
C GLU A 83 -19.59 12.50 -3.55
N GLN A 84 -18.62 12.14 -2.69
CA GLN A 84 -17.77 10.98 -2.89
C GLN A 84 -18.57 9.68 -2.92
N ARG A 85 -19.54 9.51 -2.03
CA ARG A 85 -20.43 8.34 -1.99
C ARG A 85 -21.24 8.23 -3.27
N ASN A 86 -21.78 9.35 -3.75
CA ASN A 86 -22.56 9.39 -4.99
C ASN A 86 -21.66 9.08 -6.21
N LYS A 87 -20.45 9.63 -6.26
CA LYS A 87 -19.46 9.34 -7.30
C LYS A 87 -19.00 7.88 -7.29
N ALA A 88 -18.81 7.29 -6.11
CA ALA A 88 -18.45 5.88 -5.97
C ALA A 88 -19.58 4.94 -6.47
N LYS A 89 -20.84 5.23 -6.12
CA LYS A 89 -22.00 4.51 -6.64
C LYS A 89 -22.04 4.56 -8.18
N LEU A 90 -21.89 5.74 -8.76
CA LEU A 90 -21.88 5.90 -10.21
C LEU A 90 -20.72 5.14 -10.87
N LYS A 91 -19.53 5.18 -10.29
CA LYS A 91 -18.37 4.43 -10.80
C LYS A 91 -18.58 2.92 -10.72
N ASN A 92 -19.18 2.42 -9.65
CA ASN A 92 -19.50 1.00 -9.49
C ASN A 92 -20.57 0.56 -10.51
N GLU A 93 -21.56 1.40 -10.77
CA GLU A 93 -22.57 1.12 -11.80
C GLU A 93 -21.96 1.09 -13.21
N ILE A 94 -21.08 2.05 -13.55
CA ILE A 94 -20.37 2.08 -14.84
C ILE A 94 -19.47 0.86 -15.01
N THR A 95 -18.76 0.45 -13.96
CA THR A 95 -17.87 -0.72 -14.02
C THR A 95 -18.66 -2.02 -14.16
N ALA A 96 -19.76 -2.18 -13.42
CA ALA A 96 -20.65 -3.33 -13.56
C ALA A 96 -21.27 -3.42 -14.97
N LEU A 97 -21.67 -2.29 -15.57
CA LEU A 97 -22.16 -2.25 -16.95
C LEU A 97 -21.08 -2.67 -17.95
N ARG A 98 -19.84 -2.18 -17.81
CA ARG A 98 -18.71 -2.57 -18.67
C ARG A 98 -18.37 -4.05 -18.55
N GLU A 99 -18.38 -4.59 -17.34
CA GLU A 99 -18.13 -6.02 -17.11
C GLU A 99 -19.23 -6.89 -17.74
N ARG A 100 -20.50 -6.48 -17.58
CA ARG A 100 -21.63 -7.16 -18.20
C ARG A 100 -21.51 -7.17 -19.73
N GLU A 101 -21.20 -6.03 -20.34
CA GLU A 101 -21.02 -5.92 -21.79
C GLU A 101 -19.85 -6.81 -22.28
N ASN A 102 -18.73 -6.84 -21.56
CA ASN A 102 -17.58 -7.68 -21.89
C ASN A 102 -17.92 -9.18 -21.77
N ASN A 103 -18.66 -9.56 -20.73
CA ASN A 103 -19.10 -10.95 -20.54
C ASN A 103 -20.09 -11.37 -21.62
N GLU A 104 -21.05 -10.51 -21.98
CA GLU A 104 -21.97 -10.77 -23.09
C GLU A 104 -21.21 -10.92 -24.43
N ARG A 105 -20.19 -10.09 -24.68
CA ARG A 105 -19.33 -10.22 -25.87
C ARG A 105 -18.57 -11.54 -25.90
N LYS A 106 -17.93 -11.93 -24.79
CA LYS A 106 -17.23 -13.23 -24.67
C LYS A 106 -18.17 -14.41 -24.87
N GLN A 107 -19.40 -14.32 -24.35
CA GLN A 107 -20.39 -15.38 -24.47
C GLN A 107 -20.87 -15.55 -25.91
N ARG A 108 -21.07 -14.44 -26.65
CA ARG A 108 -21.36 -14.47 -28.09
C ARG A 108 -20.20 -15.07 -28.89
N GLU A 109 -18.96 -14.66 -28.62
CA GLU A 109 -17.77 -15.22 -29.28
C GLU A 109 -17.64 -16.74 -29.03
N LEU A 110 -17.91 -17.19 -27.80
CA LEU A 110 -17.91 -18.62 -27.47
C LEU A 110 -19.04 -19.38 -28.18
N GLU A 111 -20.25 -18.81 -28.25
CA GLU A 111 -21.37 -19.43 -28.97
C GLU A 111 -21.10 -19.52 -30.48
N GLU A 112 -20.53 -18.48 -31.08
CA GLU A 112 -20.10 -18.49 -32.48
C GLU A 112 -18.99 -19.51 -32.74
N LYS A 113 -18.02 -19.64 -31.81
CA LYS A 113 -17.00 -20.69 -31.89
C LYS A 113 -17.63 -22.08 -31.80
N ARG A 114 -18.52 -22.32 -30.84
CA ARG A 114 -19.24 -23.60 -30.70
C ARG A 114 -20.05 -23.95 -31.95
N LYS A 115 -20.70 -22.97 -32.58
CA LYS A 115 -21.43 -23.17 -33.84
C LYS A 115 -20.47 -23.54 -34.99
N ARG A 116 -19.32 -22.87 -35.11
CA ARG A 116 -18.29 -23.20 -36.11
C ARG A 116 -17.74 -24.61 -35.91
N ASP A 117 -17.37 -24.96 -34.68
CA ASP A 117 -16.82 -26.29 -34.35
C ASP A 117 -17.86 -27.39 -34.62
N ALA A 118 -19.14 -27.15 -34.29
CA ALA A 118 -20.24 -28.07 -34.58
C ALA A 118 -20.51 -28.24 -36.09
N GLU A 119 -20.41 -27.15 -36.87
CA GLU A 119 -20.55 -27.20 -38.33
C GLU A 119 -19.37 -27.98 -38.97
N GLU A 120 -18.14 -27.78 -38.49
CA GLU A 120 -16.97 -28.53 -38.95
C GLU A 120 -17.08 -30.02 -38.61
N LEU A 121 -17.50 -30.36 -37.38
CA LEU A 121 -17.78 -31.73 -36.97
C LEU A 121 -18.90 -32.37 -37.81
N ALA A 122 -19.96 -31.62 -38.15
CA ALA A 122 -21.03 -32.11 -39.01
C ALA A 122 -20.54 -32.37 -40.45
N LYS A 123 -19.67 -31.51 -40.99
CA LYS A 123 -19.00 -31.74 -42.29
C LYS A 123 -18.12 -32.98 -42.25
N ARG A 124 -17.25 -33.12 -41.23
CA ARG A 124 -16.41 -34.31 -41.03
C ARG A 124 -17.25 -35.57 -40.83
N HIS A 125 -18.34 -35.52 -40.08
CA HIS A 125 -19.25 -36.64 -39.90
C HIS A 125 -19.92 -37.05 -41.22
N LYS A 126 -20.33 -36.07 -42.04
CA LYS A 126 -20.88 -36.33 -43.38
C LYS A 126 -19.84 -36.94 -44.33
N GLU A 127 -18.56 -36.59 -44.19
CA GLU A 127 -17.45 -37.20 -44.92
C GLU A 127 -17.09 -38.61 -44.41
N MET A 128 -17.21 -38.87 -43.10
CA MET A 128 -16.91 -40.17 -42.48
C MET A 128 -18.02 -41.23 -42.62
N VAL A 129 -19.26 -40.84 -42.93
CA VAL A 129 -20.38 -41.78 -43.24
C VAL A 129 -20.11 -42.61 -44.51
N ASN A 130 -19.02 -42.36 -45.26
CA ASN A 130 -18.62 -43.14 -46.43
C ASN A 130 -17.52 -44.20 -46.18
N VAL A 131 -17.13 -44.49 -44.93
CA VAL A 131 -16.14 -45.54 -44.61
C VAL A 131 -16.61 -46.38 -43.40
N PRO A 132 -16.65 -47.72 -43.51
CA PRO A 132 -17.06 -48.58 -42.39
C PRO A 132 -16.05 -48.54 -41.22
N PRO A 133 -16.50 -48.65 -39.96
CA PRO A 133 -15.66 -48.34 -38.81
C PRO A 133 -14.72 -49.49 -38.49
N ALA A 134 -13.41 -49.22 -38.52
CA ALA A 134 -12.40 -50.03 -37.84
C ALA A 134 -11.94 -49.27 -36.59
N LEU A 135 -12.13 -49.92 -35.43
CA LEU A 135 -11.71 -49.42 -34.11
C LEU A 135 -10.16 -49.35 -34.03
N PRO A 136 -9.58 -48.19 -33.69
CA PRO A 136 -8.20 -48.11 -33.25
C PRO A 136 -8.13 -48.17 -31.71
N SER A 137 -7.26 -49.06 -31.22
CA SER A 137 -6.86 -49.20 -29.82
C SER A 137 -6.16 -47.93 -29.35
N VAL A 138 -6.66 -47.35 -28.26
CA VAL A 138 -6.01 -46.28 -27.49
C VAL A 138 -4.74 -46.85 -26.87
N LYS A 139 -3.59 -46.22 -27.12
CA LYS A 139 -2.43 -46.33 -26.23
C LYS A 139 -2.58 -45.24 -25.19
N GLU A 140 -2.89 -45.65 -23.97
CA GLU A 140 -2.81 -44.83 -22.78
C GLU A 140 -1.33 -44.60 -22.48
N GLU A 141 -0.83 -43.41 -22.79
CA GLU A 141 0.37 -42.86 -22.19
C GLU A 141 -0.04 -41.54 -21.53
N GLU A 142 -0.76 -41.68 -20.40
CA GLU A 142 -0.90 -40.62 -19.43
C GLU A 142 0.17 -40.84 -18.36
N ASP A 143 1.35 -40.24 -18.55
CA ASP A 143 2.20 -39.90 -17.41
C ASP A 143 1.55 -38.70 -16.71
N VAL A 144 0.55 -38.98 -15.89
CA VAL A 144 0.10 -38.05 -14.84
C VAL A 144 1.24 -37.97 -13.82
N PHE A 145 2.23 -37.12 -14.10
CA PHE A 145 3.21 -36.74 -13.10
C PHE A 145 2.46 -36.17 -11.90
N ILE A 146 2.61 -36.84 -10.76
CA ILE A 146 2.15 -36.36 -9.47
C ILE A 146 2.78 -34.98 -9.30
N VAL A 147 1.95 -33.93 -9.34
CA VAL A 147 2.41 -32.57 -9.02
C VAL A 147 2.79 -32.59 -7.55
N GLU A 148 4.07 -32.68 -7.26
CA GLU A 148 4.56 -32.44 -5.89
C GLU A 148 4.11 -31.04 -5.49
N PHE A 149 3.33 -30.98 -4.41
CA PHE A 149 2.65 -29.75 -3.98
C PHE A 149 3.67 -28.62 -3.83
N GLY A 150 3.49 -27.53 -4.59
CA GLY A 150 4.28 -26.31 -4.48
C GLY A 150 5.39 -26.14 -5.52
N GLU A 151 5.64 -27.11 -6.40
CA GLU A 151 6.59 -26.93 -7.51
C GLU A 151 5.99 -26.13 -8.67
N THR A 152 6.67 -25.05 -9.06
CA THR A 152 6.31 -24.31 -10.29
C THR A 152 6.85 -25.02 -11.53
N ASP A 153 6.29 -24.71 -12.70
CA ASP A 153 6.79 -25.23 -13.98
C ASP A 153 8.29 -24.94 -14.20
N LEU A 154 8.77 -23.84 -13.63
CA LEU A 154 10.18 -23.45 -13.67
C LEU A 154 11.06 -24.36 -12.81
N HIS A 155 10.60 -24.82 -11.64
CA HIS A 155 11.33 -25.81 -10.83
C HIS A 155 11.51 -27.12 -11.60
N ARG A 156 10.44 -27.60 -12.25
CA ARG A 156 10.47 -28.84 -13.03
C ARG A 156 11.42 -28.74 -14.22
N GLN A 157 11.37 -27.63 -14.96
CA GLN A 157 12.28 -27.44 -16.08
C GLN A 157 13.72 -27.22 -15.63
N ALA A 158 13.95 -26.58 -14.48
CA ALA A 158 15.29 -26.40 -13.93
C ALA A 158 15.97 -27.73 -13.57
N ALA A 159 15.20 -28.74 -13.16
CA ALA A 159 15.69 -30.10 -12.92
C ALA A 159 15.94 -30.92 -14.19
N VAL A 160 15.51 -30.45 -15.37
CA VAL A 160 15.65 -31.17 -16.65
C VAL A 160 16.86 -30.62 -17.44
N PRO A 161 17.86 -31.46 -17.76
CA PRO A 161 18.99 -31.04 -18.59
C PRO A 161 18.54 -30.61 -19.99
N GLY A 162 19.10 -29.51 -20.52
CA GLY A 162 18.79 -29.00 -21.86
C GLY A 162 17.41 -28.32 -21.98
N ALA A 163 16.75 -28.03 -20.86
CA ALA A 163 15.54 -27.22 -20.86
C ALA A 163 15.85 -25.77 -21.28
N ASN A 164 14.97 -25.18 -22.09
CA ASN A 164 15.10 -23.81 -22.52
C ASN A 164 14.36 -22.88 -21.55
N LEU A 165 15.00 -22.59 -20.42
CA LEU A 165 14.45 -21.73 -19.37
C LEU A 165 14.27 -20.30 -19.85
N SER A 166 15.13 -19.82 -20.76
CA SER A 166 15.06 -18.44 -21.27
C SER A 166 13.69 -18.05 -21.82
N LYS A 167 12.99 -18.97 -22.52
CA LYS A 167 11.64 -18.74 -23.02
C LYS A 167 10.63 -18.62 -21.87
N LEU A 168 10.70 -19.52 -20.90
CA LEU A 168 9.77 -19.56 -19.77
C LEU A 168 9.96 -18.35 -18.84
N LEU A 169 11.20 -17.90 -18.65
CA LEU A 169 11.57 -16.72 -17.88
C LEU A 169 10.98 -15.44 -18.49
N ARG A 170 11.02 -15.30 -19.82
CA ARG A 170 10.40 -14.18 -20.53
C ARG A 170 8.87 -14.17 -20.43
N GLU A 171 8.25 -15.35 -20.44
CA GLU A 171 6.80 -15.49 -20.31
C GLU A 171 6.30 -15.30 -18.86
N SER A 172 7.13 -15.63 -17.85
CA SER A 172 6.70 -15.72 -16.44
C SER A 172 7.78 -15.35 -15.41
N TYR A 173 8.22 -14.09 -15.41
CA TYR A 173 9.32 -13.60 -14.57
C TYR A 173 9.10 -13.69 -13.04
N HIS A 174 7.86 -13.66 -12.54
CA HIS A 174 7.57 -13.78 -11.10
C HIS A 174 7.88 -15.18 -10.52
N SER A 175 8.17 -16.17 -11.36
CA SER A 175 8.40 -17.56 -10.94
C SER A 175 9.82 -17.81 -10.40
N ILE A 176 10.78 -16.92 -10.66
CA ILE A 176 12.21 -17.14 -10.35
C ILE A 176 12.47 -17.17 -8.84
N ALA A 177 11.75 -16.33 -8.08
CA ALA A 177 11.87 -16.29 -6.63
C ALA A 177 10.82 -17.15 -5.90
N SER A 178 10.02 -17.92 -6.66
CA SER A 178 9.10 -18.89 -6.05
C SER A 178 9.92 -19.99 -5.38
N ARG A 179 9.45 -20.48 -4.23
CA ARG A 179 10.08 -21.58 -3.50
C ARG A 179 9.18 -22.80 -3.52
N ASN A 180 9.78 -23.98 -3.70
CA ASN A 180 9.06 -25.24 -3.58
C ASN A 180 8.77 -25.60 -2.11
N SER A 181 8.20 -26.78 -1.87
CA SER A 181 7.92 -27.32 -0.53
C SER A 181 9.17 -27.47 0.36
N GLU A 182 10.36 -27.58 -0.25
CA GLU A 182 11.65 -27.64 0.45
C GLU A 182 12.25 -26.25 0.72
N GLY A 183 11.58 -25.17 0.31
CA GLY A 183 12.09 -23.81 0.44
C GLY A 183 13.15 -23.43 -0.61
N LYS A 184 13.41 -24.29 -1.60
CA LYS A 184 14.41 -24.08 -2.65
C LYS A 184 13.85 -23.28 -3.80
N THR A 185 14.67 -22.40 -4.37
CA THR A 185 14.34 -21.68 -5.60
C THR A 185 14.64 -22.57 -6.83
N PRO A 186 14.12 -22.25 -8.03
CA PRO A 186 14.46 -22.95 -9.26
C PRO A 186 15.97 -22.99 -9.54
N ARG A 187 16.71 -21.93 -9.14
CA ARG A 187 18.16 -21.90 -9.25
C ARG A 187 18.82 -22.90 -8.31
N ASP A 188 18.37 -22.98 -7.05
CA ASP A 188 18.88 -23.96 -6.08
C ASP A 188 18.61 -25.39 -6.56
N VAL A 189 17.43 -25.64 -7.14
CA VAL A 189 17.09 -26.94 -7.75
C VAL A 189 18.02 -27.28 -8.92
N ALA A 190 18.35 -26.32 -9.78
CA ALA A 190 19.32 -26.54 -10.86
C ALA A 190 20.73 -26.87 -10.34
N VAL A 191 21.18 -26.15 -9.30
CA VAL A 191 22.48 -26.38 -8.65
C VAL A 191 22.51 -27.76 -7.96
N ASP A 192 21.46 -28.13 -7.23
CA ASP A 192 21.31 -29.44 -6.57
C ASP A 192 21.30 -30.58 -7.60
N ALA A 193 20.62 -30.37 -8.73
CA ALA A 193 20.60 -31.31 -9.85
C ALA A 193 21.93 -31.36 -10.63
N LYS A 194 22.90 -30.49 -10.31
CA LYS A 194 24.19 -30.32 -11.00
C LYS A 194 24.05 -29.90 -12.47
N ILE A 195 22.99 -29.18 -12.79
CA ILE A 195 22.73 -28.67 -14.14
C ILE A 195 23.11 -27.19 -14.16
N GLN A 196 24.42 -26.93 -14.28
CA GLN A 196 24.95 -25.56 -14.27
C GLN A 196 24.38 -24.72 -15.43
N GLU A 197 24.14 -25.33 -16.60
CA GLU A 197 23.55 -24.66 -17.77
C GLU A 197 22.20 -23.98 -17.46
N ASN A 198 21.39 -24.58 -16.59
CA ASN A 198 20.09 -24.05 -16.21
C ASN A 198 20.23 -22.92 -15.18
N ALA A 199 21.17 -23.03 -14.25
CA ALA A 199 21.50 -21.95 -13.33
C ALA A 199 22.05 -20.72 -14.07
N ASP A 200 22.95 -20.95 -15.04
CA ASP A 200 23.53 -19.91 -15.87
C ASP A 200 22.46 -19.19 -16.71
N GLN A 201 21.46 -19.90 -17.24
CA GLN A 201 20.31 -19.29 -17.95
C GLN A 201 19.48 -18.37 -17.04
N ILE A 202 19.26 -18.75 -15.77
CA ILE A 202 18.54 -17.92 -14.79
C ILE A 202 19.37 -16.67 -14.48
N ASP A 203 20.66 -16.85 -14.29
CA ASP A 203 21.55 -15.77 -13.91
C ASP A 203 21.79 -14.80 -15.10
N GLU A 204 21.87 -15.31 -16.34
CA GLU A 204 21.90 -14.51 -17.59
C GLU A 204 20.62 -13.69 -17.74
N TYR A 205 19.46 -14.26 -17.41
CA TYR A 205 18.19 -13.52 -17.43
C TYR A 205 18.18 -12.35 -16.43
N CYS A 206 18.77 -12.52 -15.25
CA CYS A 206 18.93 -11.42 -14.29
C CYS A 206 19.81 -10.28 -14.84
N VAL A 207 20.85 -10.62 -15.61
CA VAL A 207 21.68 -9.64 -16.33
C VAL A 207 20.90 -8.99 -17.47
N GLU A 208 20.09 -9.74 -18.21
CA GLU A 208 19.18 -9.22 -19.24
C GLU A 208 18.20 -8.18 -18.64
N LEU A 209 17.65 -8.44 -17.45
CA LEU A 209 16.78 -7.49 -16.74
C LEU A 209 17.49 -6.19 -16.35
N LEU A 210 18.77 -6.28 -15.99
CA LEU A 210 19.60 -5.13 -15.64
C LEU A 210 19.85 -4.24 -16.86
N HIS A 211 20.31 -4.82 -17.98
CA HIS A 211 20.54 -4.06 -19.22
C HIS A 211 19.25 -3.44 -19.76
N ASN A 212 18.12 -4.14 -19.64
CA ASN A 212 16.80 -3.62 -20.01
C ASN A 212 16.28 -2.52 -19.07
N GLY A 213 16.98 -2.21 -17.97
CA GLY A 213 16.58 -1.20 -16.99
C GLY A 213 15.32 -1.56 -16.21
N ASN A 214 14.96 -2.85 -16.13
CA ASN A 214 13.78 -3.29 -15.38
C ASN A 214 14.11 -3.45 -13.88
N TYR A 215 14.45 -2.34 -13.24
CA TYR A 215 14.81 -2.27 -11.82
C TYR A 215 13.66 -2.70 -10.89
N LYS A 216 12.41 -2.58 -11.36
CA LYS A 216 11.25 -3.00 -10.57
C LYS A 216 11.27 -4.52 -10.36
N ALA A 217 11.44 -5.29 -11.43
CA ALA A 217 11.54 -6.74 -11.33
C ALA A 217 12.73 -7.17 -10.48
N LEU A 218 13.89 -6.50 -10.63
CA LEU A 218 15.08 -6.76 -9.82
C LEU A 218 14.85 -6.45 -8.33
N ASN A 219 14.20 -5.34 -8.01
CA ASN A 219 13.84 -4.99 -6.64
C ASN A 219 12.86 -6.01 -6.04
N ASP A 220 11.87 -6.46 -6.81
CA ASP A 220 10.92 -7.49 -6.37
C ASP A 220 11.63 -8.84 -6.11
N LEU A 221 12.65 -9.20 -6.92
CA LEU A 221 13.49 -10.37 -6.67
C LEU A 221 14.33 -10.23 -5.39
N LEU A 222 14.97 -9.07 -5.19
CA LEU A 222 15.74 -8.78 -3.97
C LEU A 222 14.87 -8.87 -2.71
N LEU A 223 13.65 -8.33 -2.76
CA LEU A 223 12.69 -8.42 -1.66
C LEU A 223 12.21 -9.85 -1.39
N CYS A 224 12.22 -10.73 -2.40
CA CYS A 224 11.90 -12.15 -2.24
C CYS A 224 13.07 -12.99 -1.67
N GLY A 225 14.19 -12.36 -1.31
CA GLY A 225 15.32 -13.03 -0.66
C GLY A 225 16.44 -13.46 -1.62
N TYR A 226 16.43 -12.98 -2.87
CA TYR A 226 17.49 -13.23 -3.86
C TYR A 226 18.72 -12.33 -3.60
N ALA A 227 19.25 -12.36 -2.37
CA ALA A 227 20.35 -11.48 -1.93
C ALA A 227 21.67 -11.78 -2.67
N GLU A 228 21.86 -13.02 -3.11
CA GLU A 228 23.04 -13.48 -3.87
C GLU A 228 23.18 -12.81 -5.23
N LEU A 229 22.13 -12.13 -5.70
CA LEU A 229 22.15 -11.35 -6.92
C LEU A 229 23.26 -10.30 -6.92
N ALA A 230 23.52 -9.67 -5.76
CA ALA A 230 24.60 -8.69 -5.61
C ALA A 230 25.98 -9.32 -5.78
N ASP A 231 26.19 -10.52 -5.23
CA ASP A 231 27.44 -11.27 -5.35
C ASP A 231 27.65 -11.76 -6.79
N TYR A 232 26.56 -12.17 -7.46
CA TYR A 232 26.61 -12.59 -8.86
C TYR A 232 27.00 -11.46 -9.81
N PHE A 233 26.42 -10.26 -9.66
CA PHE A 233 26.81 -9.10 -10.45
C PHE A 233 28.29 -8.74 -10.26
N ALA A 234 28.80 -8.88 -9.03
CA ALA A 234 30.23 -8.67 -8.76
C ALA A 234 31.14 -9.73 -9.41
N GLN A 235 30.68 -10.99 -9.51
CA GLN A 235 31.45 -12.10 -10.10
C GLN A 235 31.52 -12.04 -11.63
N GLN A 236 30.49 -11.54 -12.31
CA GLN A 236 30.43 -11.49 -13.78
C GLN A 236 31.24 -10.33 -14.41
N ASN A 237 32.12 -9.66 -13.65
CA ASN A 237 32.83 -8.45 -14.08
C ASN A 237 31.87 -7.34 -14.58
N ILE A 238 30.61 -7.34 -14.15
CA ILE A 238 29.72 -6.19 -14.30
C ILE A 238 30.14 -5.17 -13.22
N THR A 239 31.37 -4.69 -13.37
CA THR A 239 31.94 -3.69 -12.49
C THR A 239 31.32 -2.36 -12.90
N SER A 240 31.06 -1.47 -11.93
CA SER A 240 30.61 -0.10 -12.18
C SER A 240 31.37 0.57 -13.33
N ASP A 241 32.65 0.24 -13.48
CA ASP A 241 33.58 0.81 -14.44
C ASP A 241 33.34 0.34 -15.88
N ASP A 242 32.85 -0.89 -16.10
CA ASP A 242 32.61 -1.44 -17.43
C ASP A 242 31.26 -0.95 -17.99
N LEU A 243 30.22 -0.92 -17.16
CA LEU A 243 28.93 -0.29 -17.51
C LEU A 243 29.09 1.23 -17.77
N THR A 244 29.95 1.91 -17.01
CA THR A 244 30.22 3.35 -17.22
C THR A 244 30.96 3.60 -18.55
N ARG A 245 31.80 2.66 -19.00
CA ARG A 245 32.46 2.73 -20.31
C ARG A 245 31.48 2.50 -21.47
N GLU A 246 30.46 1.68 -21.26
CA GLU A 246 29.40 1.40 -22.23
C GLU A 246 28.31 2.49 -22.29
N GLY A 247 28.34 3.46 -21.36
CA GLY A 247 27.37 4.56 -21.28
C GLY A 247 26.11 4.23 -20.45
N GLU A 248 26.08 3.05 -19.82
CA GLU A 248 25.02 2.53 -18.96
C GLU A 248 25.14 3.05 -17.51
N THR A 249 25.10 4.38 -17.38
CA THR A 249 25.28 5.07 -16.09
C THR A 249 24.16 4.80 -15.09
N GLU A 250 22.95 4.50 -15.57
CA GLU A 250 21.80 4.21 -14.70
C GLU A 250 21.93 2.81 -14.07
N GLN A 251 22.34 1.83 -14.86
CA GLN A 251 22.56 0.44 -14.44
C GLN A 251 23.71 0.38 -13.42
N ALA A 252 24.79 1.13 -13.68
CA ALA A 252 25.91 1.26 -12.75
C ALA A 252 25.47 1.88 -11.41
N ASN A 253 24.68 2.96 -11.45
CA ASN A 253 24.15 3.58 -10.23
C ASN A 253 23.21 2.63 -9.47
N TYR A 254 22.39 1.85 -10.16
CA TYR A 254 21.50 0.88 -9.53
C TYR A 254 22.29 -0.18 -8.74
N ILE A 255 23.30 -0.80 -9.36
CA ILE A 255 24.14 -1.80 -8.68
C ILE A 255 24.90 -1.18 -7.50
N THR A 256 25.46 0.02 -7.68
CA THR A 256 26.39 0.60 -6.70
C THR A 256 25.67 1.27 -5.52
N GLN A 257 24.46 1.82 -5.75
CA GLN A 257 23.73 2.60 -4.75
C GLN A 257 22.42 1.93 -4.31
N GLU A 258 21.53 1.60 -5.24
CA GLU A 258 20.18 1.15 -4.92
C GLU A 258 20.16 -0.25 -4.28
N ILE A 259 20.86 -1.22 -4.85
CA ILE A 259 20.90 -2.60 -4.30
C ILE A 259 21.45 -2.61 -2.86
N PRO A 260 22.63 -2.01 -2.55
CA PRO A 260 23.15 -2.02 -1.19
C PRO A 260 22.28 -1.25 -0.20
N GLN A 261 21.65 -0.14 -0.63
CA GLN A 261 20.73 0.62 0.23
C GLN A 261 19.49 -0.20 0.58
N LEU A 262 18.90 -0.91 -0.38
CA LEU A 262 17.74 -1.76 -0.15
C LEU A 262 18.08 -2.92 0.79
N LEU A 263 19.20 -3.60 0.57
CA LEU A 263 19.66 -4.70 1.43
C LEU A 263 19.98 -4.22 2.85
N LYS A 264 20.60 -3.05 2.99
CA LYS A 264 20.83 -2.42 4.29
C LYS A 264 19.51 -2.12 5.00
N LYS A 265 18.54 -1.55 4.28
CA LYS A 265 17.22 -1.23 4.83
C LYS A 265 16.49 -2.48 5.33
N ILE A 266 16.53 -3.59 4.59
CA ILE A 266 15.96 -4.87 5.03
C ILE A 266 16.65 -5.35 6.33
N LYS A 267 17.97 -5.27 6.41
CA LYS A 267 18.73 -5.62 7.64
C LYS A 267 18.39 -4.71 8.82
N ASP A 268 18.23 -3.41 8.57
CA ASP A 268 17.86 -2.44 9.60
C ASP A 268 16.44 -2.71 10.12
N VAL A 269 15.50 -3.09 9.24
CA VAL A 269 14.15 -3.53 9.65
C VAL A 269 14.21 -4.81 10.48
N GLN A 270 14.95 -5.83 10.04
CA GLN A 270 15.16 -7.07 10.81
C GLN A 270 15.71 -6.79 12.20
N GLN A 271 16.69 -5.90 12.31
CA GLN A 271 17.27 -5.51 13.57
C GLN A 271 16.27 -4.75 14.45
N ALA A 272 15.51 -3.82 13.88
CA ALA A 272 14.48 -3.08 14.60
C ALA A 272 13.35 -3.99 15.14
N ILE A 273 12.97 -5.03 14.38
CA ILE A 273 12.03 -6.07 14.84
C ILE A 273 12.63 -6.81 16.03
N ARG A 274 13.87 -7.32 15.93
CA ARG A 274 14.53 -8.05 17.03
C ARG A 274 14.64 -7.20 18.30
N ASP A 275 14.94 -5.91 18.14
CA ASP A 275 15.07 -4.96 19.25
C ASP A 275 13.71 -4.52 19.84
N GLY A 276 12.59 -4.85 19.18
CA GLY A 276 11.24 -4.48 19.63
C GLY A 276 10.92 -2.99 19.48
N ASN A 277 11.64 -2.27 18.61
CA ASN A 277 11.48 -0.83 18.44
C ASN A 277 10.43 -0.51 17.36
N MET A 278 9.17 -0.46 17.76
CA MET A 278 8.03 -0.14 16.88
C MET A 278 8.22 1.15 16.08
N GLN A 279 8.72 2.22 16.70
CA GLN A 279 8.88 3.52 16.04
C GLN A 279 9.88 3.45 14.88
N ASN A 280 10.97 2.70 15.07
CA ASN A 280 11.94 2.47 14.01
C ASN A 280 11.37 1.59 12.89
N VAL A 281 10.58 0.57 13.24
CA VAL A 281 9.91 -0.27 12.24
C VAL A 281 8.94 0.57 11.39
N ASP A 282 8.09 1.38 12.00
CA ASP A 282 7.16 2.27 11.29
C ASP A 282 7.88 3.28 10.37
N MET A 283 9.02 3.81 10.82
CA MET A 283 9.83 4.73 10.02
C MET A 283 10.50 4.04 8.83
N LEU A 284 10.99 2.81 9.03
CA LEU A 284 11.71 2.05 7.99
C LEU A 284 10.76 1.38 7.00
N VAL A 285 9.56 0.98 7.42
CA VAL A 285 8.52 0.36 6.59
C VAL A 285 7.69 1.45 5.92
N ASP A 286 8.33 2.21 5.04
CA ASP A 286 7.68 3.25 4.22
C ASP A 286 6.80 2.68 3.10
N ARG A 287 7.11 1.47 2.63
CA ARG A 287 6.39 0.78 1.54
C ARG A 287 5.97 -0.62 1.96
N LYS A 288 4.78 -1.02 1.51
CA LYS A 288 4.25 -2.39 1.69
C LYS A 288 5.22 -3.48 1.20
N ALA A 289 5.98 -3.19 0.16
CA ALA A 289 6.94 -4.13 -0.42
C ALA A 289 8.07 -4.46 0.56
N ILE A 290 8.55 -3.47 1.33
CA ILE A 290 9.55 -3.68 2.38
C ILE A 290 8.91 -4.39 3.57
N ALA A 291 7.65 -4.09 3.91
CA ALA A 291 6.93 -4.83 4.95
C ALA A 291 6.86 -6.35 4.68
N LEU A 292 6.88 -6.75 3.40
CA LEU A 292 6.71 -8.15 2.97
C LEU A 292 8.02 -8.78 2.46
N TYR A 293 9.18 -8.27 2.89
CA TYR A 293 10.46 -8.88 2.53
C TYR A 293 10.49 -10.35 2.97
N ARG A 294 11.31 -11.13 2.29
CA ARG A 294 11.62 -12.52 2.63
C ARG A 294 13.13 -12.70 2.75
N ASP A 295 13.56 -13.56 3.66
CA ASP A 295 14.95 -13.94 3.80
C ASP A 295 15.36 -15.05 2.81
N LYS A 296 16.60 -15.53 2.96
CA LYS A 296 17.15 -16.63 2.14
C LYS A 296 16.46 -17.98 2.37
N GLU A 297 15.73 -18.15 3.46
CA GLU A 297 14.96 -19.36 3.79
C GLU A 297 13.47 -19.21 3.43
N GLY A 298 13.04 -17.98 3.07
CA GLY A 298 11.69 -17.64 2.69
C GLY A 298 10.83 -17.09 3.83
N PHE A 299 11.40 -16.88 5.02
CA PHE A 299 10.72 -16.28 6.16
C PHE A 299 10.47 -14.80 5.89
N CYS A 300 9.23 -14.37 6.10
CA CYS A 300 8.87 -12.96 5.99
C CYS A 300 8.99 -12.22 7.32
N SER A 301 8.89 -10.89 7.28
CA SER A 301 8.87 -10.01 8.46
C SER A 301 7.96 -10.49 9.61
N LEU A 302 6.78 -11.03 9.30
CA LEU A 302 5.86 -11.59 10.30
C LEU A 302 6.45 -12.81 11.02
N HIS A 303 7.20 -13.65 10.31
CA HIS A 303 7.90 -14.78 10.93
C HIS A 303 8.98 -14.26 11.88
N ASP A 304 9.77 -13.27 11.45
CA ASP A 304 10.78 -12.63 12.30
C ASP A 304 10.17 -12.00 13.56
N CYS A 305 8.97 -11.40 13.47
CA CYS A 305 8.24 -10.88 14.63
C CYS A 305 7.82 -12.00 15.59
N VAL A 306 7.26 -13.10 15.07
CA VAL A 306 6.81 -14.25 15.88
C VAL A 306 8.01 -14.93 16.55
N ASP A 307 9.09 -15.17 15.81
CA ASP A 307 10.32 -15.78 16.32
C ASP A 307 10.98 -14.91 17.39
N SER A 308 10.95 -13.59 17.21
CA SER A 308 11.45 -12.62 18.19
C SER A 308 10.48 -12.35 19.36
N ARG A 309 9.29 -12.97 19.37
CA ARG A 309 8.20 -12.78 20.35
C ARG A 309 7.68 -11.34 20.43
N GLN A 310 7.77 -10.60 19.33
CA GLN A 310 7.34 -9.20 19.22
C GLN A 310 5.95 -9.12 18.59
N PHE A 311 4.94 -9.57 19.33
CA PHE A 311 3.56 -9.65 18.84
C PHE A 311 2.89 -8.30 18.62
N GLU A 312 3.40 -7.24 19.25
CA GLU A 312 2.86 -5.89 19.04
C GLU A 312 3.21 -5.36 17.65
N ILE A 313 4.35 -5.77 17.08
CA ILE A 313 4.87 -5.33 15.77
C ILE A 313 4.27 -6.15 14.61
N ALA A 314 3.86 -7.39 14.86
CA ALA A 314 3.27 -8.30 13.87
C ALA A 314 1.88 -7.84 13.40
#